data_AF-A0A7C5D7Q4-F1
#
_entry.id   AF-A0A7C5D7Q4-F1
#
_cell.length_a   1.000
_cell.length_b   1.000
_cell.length_c   1.000
_cell.angle_alpha   90.00
_cell.angle_beta   90.00
_cell.angle_gamma   90.00
#
_symmetry.space_group_name_H-M   'P 1'
#
loop_
_entity.id
_entity.type
_entity.pdbx_description
1 polymer ?
#
loop_
_entity_poly.entity_id
_entity_poly.type
_entity_poly.pdbx_seq_one_letter_code
_entity_poly.pdbx_strand_id
1 'polypeptide(L)'
;MKYIIDLIEDVREQIGNNESYVVTAGLLKIDENDSSKLIYAGEATLNASHIDEIKKELIFEIDGSETKITIGEILPPLLIADMDTMMYALKMDVNAHYKDMEIVGFGKNDEEKRYILFIKI
;
A
#
# COMPACT_ATOMS: atom_id res chain seq x y z
N MET A 1 11.33 5.22 1.68
CA MET A 1 10.10 5.30 2.49
C MET A 1 9.09 6.23 1.83
N LYS A 2 7.84 5.78 1.71
CA LYS A 2 6.68 6.54 1.21
C LYS A 2 5.82 7.04 2.36
N TYR A 3 5.04 8.08 2.12
CA TYR A 3 4.17 8.73 3.11
C TYR A 3 2.71 8.75 2.65
N ILE A 4 1.79 9.05 3.58
CA ILE A 4 0.35 9.20 3.28
C ILE A 4 0.12 10.23 2.17
N ILE A 5 0.83 11.35 2.16
CA ILE A 5 0.72 12.34 1.09
C ILE A 5 1.10 11.76 -0.28
N ASP A 6 2.16 10.93 -0.35
CA ASP A 6 2.56 10.28 -1.61
C ASP A 6 1.44 9.36 -2.13
N LEU A 7 0.75 8.65 -1.24
CA LEU A 7 -0.39 7.80 -1.59
C LEU A 7 -1.57 8.63 -2.12
N ILE A 8 -1.93 9.72 -1.44
CA ILE A 8 -3.03 10.60 -1.86
C ILE A 8 -2.74 11.18 -3.25
N GLU A 9 -1.51 11.66 -3.47
CA GLU A 9 -1.09 12.22 -4.75
C GLU A 9 -1.12 11.18 -5.86
N ASP A 10 -0.56 9.99 -5.62
CA ASP A 10 -0.52 8.92 -6.62
C ASP A 10 -1.93 8.39 -6.95
N VAL A 11 -2.80 8.18 -5.96
CA VAL A 11 -4.21 7.79 -6.18
C VAL A 11 -4.95 8.81 -7.04
N ARG A 12 -4.74 10.10 -6.79
CA ARG A 12 -5.32 11.17 -7.58
C ARG A 12 -4.81 11.17 -9.02
N GLU A 13 -3.52 10.97 -9.22
CA GLU A 13 -2.88 11.01 -10.54
C GLU A 13 -3.12 9.76 -11.38
N GLN A 14 -3.00 8.57 -10.78
CA GLN A 14 -2.99 7.30 -11.50
C GLN A 14 -4.40 6.75 -11.77
N ILE A 15 -5.32 6.94 -10.83
CA ILE A 15 -6.67 6.37 -10.88
C ILE A 15 -7.78 7.41 -10.68
N GLY A 16 -7.45 8.70 -10.56
CA GLY A 16 -8.45 9.77 -10.49
C GLY A 16 -9.35 9.67 -9.25
N ASN A 17 -8.80 9.26 -8.10
CA ASN A 17 -9.55 9.00 -6.87
C ASN A 17 -10.68 7.96 -7.06
N ASN A 18 -10.54 7.03 -7.99
CA ASN A 18 -11.57 6.01 -8.20
C ASN A 18 -11.62 5.04 -7.01
N GLU A 19 -12.65 5.24 -6.19
CA GLU A 19 -12.89 4.50 -4.95
C GLU A 19 -13.09 2.99 -5.16
N SER A 20 -13.45 2.55 -6.36
CA SER A 20 -13.70 1.14 -6.66
C SER A 20 -12.45 0.27 -6.80
N TYR A 21 -11.25 0.87 -6.74
CA TYR A 21 -10.00 0.14 -6.78
C TYR A 21 -9.77 -0.62 -5.47
N VAL A 22 -9.45 -1.91 -5.60
CA VAL A 22 -9.04 -2.76 -4.48
C VAL A 22 -7.55 -2.56 -4.22
N VAL A 23 -7.16 -2.43 -2.95
CA VAL A 23 -5.74 -2.28 -2.60
C VAL A 23 -5.10 -3.65 -2.41
N THR A 24 -3.97 -3.87 -3.08
CA THR A 24 -3.18 -5.12 -2.99
C THR A 24 -1.72 -4.84 -2.70
N ALA A 25 -1.05 -5.80 -2.07
CA ALA A 25 0.37 -5.80 -1.85
C ALA A 25 1.08 -6.44 -3.05
N GLY A 26 1.92 -5.69 -3.76
CA GLY A 26 2.80 -6.22 -4.80
C GLY A 26 4.14 -6.65 -4.21
N LEU A 27 4.49 -7.93 -4.32
CA LEU A 27 5.72 -8.48 -3.76
C LEU A 27 6.83 -8.42 -4.81
N LEU A 28 7.95 -7.78 -4.47
CA LEU A 28 9.13 -7.67 -5.34
C LEU A 28 10.31 -8.40 -4.71
N LYS A 29 10.93 -9.32 -5.43
CA LYS A 29 12.18 -9.98 -5.00
C LYS A 29 13.37 -9.53 -5.84
N ILE A 30 14.58 -9.66 -5.29
CA ILE A 30 15.81 -9.40 -6.05
C ILE A 30 15.95 -10.46 -7.16
N ASP A 31 16.34 -10.03 -8.36
CA ASP A 31 16.69 -10.96 -9.44
C ASP A 31 17.97 -11.73 -9.07
N GLU A 32 17.91 -13.06 -9.13
CA GLU A 32 19.04 -13.95 -8.83
C GLU A 32 20.21 -13.77 -9.79
N ASN A 33 19.95 -13.25 -11.00
CA ASN A 33 20.97 -13.01 -12.03
C ASN A 33 21.50 -11.57 -12.03
N ASP A 34 20.79 -10.64 -11.38
CA ASP A 34 21.13 -9.22 -11.36
C ASP A 34 20.61 -8.54 -10.08
N SER A 35 21.49 -8.39 -9.08
CA SER A 35 21.11 -7.83 -7.78
C SER A 35 20.66 -6.36 -7.82
N SER A 36 20.81 -5.68 -8.96
CA SER A 36 20.31 -4.31 -9.16
C SER A 36 18.83 -4.26 -9.56
N LYS A 37 18.24 -5.40 -9.95
CA LYS A 37 16.86 -5.48 -10.42
C LYS A 37 15.93 -6.10 -9.39
N LEU A 38 14.70 -5.59 -9.40
CA LEU A 38 13.58 -6.17 -8.69
C LEU A 38 12.64 -6.82 -9.70
N ILE A 39 12.20 -8.03 -9.40
CA ILE A 39 11.25 -8.79 -10.20
C ILE A 39 9.99 -9.06 -9.39
N TYR A 40 8.86 -9.04 -10.08
CA TYR A 40 7.57 -9.29 -9.47
C TYR A 40 7.45 -10.75 -9.04
N ALA A 41 7.18 -10.96 -7.76
CA ALA A 41 7.10 -12.27 -7.10
C ALA A 41 5.66 -12.71 -6.81
N GLY A 42 4.69 -11.80 -6.92
CA GLY A 42 3.27 -12.09 -6.74
C GLY A 42 2.52 -10.93 -6.08
N GLU A 43 1.27 -11.19 -5.73
CA GLU A 43 0.40 -10.24 -5.04
C GLU A 43 -0.30 -10.91 -3.85
N ALA A 44 -0.58 -10.11 -2.82
CA ALA A 44 -1.41 -10.50 -1.70
C ALA A 44 -2.53 -9.46 -1.51
N THR A 45 -3.74 -9.93 -1.20
CA THR A 45 -4.87 -9.03 -0.96
C THR A 45 -4.75 -8.44 0.44
N LEU A 46 -4.82 -7.12 0.54
CA LEU A 46 -4.86 -6.41 1.82
C LEU A 46 -6.32 -6.26 2.25
N ASN A 47 -6.58 -6.38 3.55
CA ASN A 47 -7.94 -6.46 4.07
C ASN A 47 -8.16 -5.60 5.32
N ALA A 48 -7.12 -4.96 5.83
CA ALA A 48 -7.21 -3.95 6.88
C ALA A 48 -6.15 -2.86 6.71
N SER A 49 -6.45 -1.69 7.26
CA SER A 49 -5.50 -0.59 7.42
C SER A 49 -5.81 0.23 8.66
N HIS A 50 -4.78 0.70 9.37
CA HIS A 50 -4.96 1.55 10.54
C HIS A 50 -3.79 2.53 10.70
N ILE A 51 -4.07 3.64 11.39
CA ILE A 51 -3.05 4.65 11.73
C ILE A 51 -2.51 4.34 13.14
N ASP A 52 -1.18 4.20 13.26
CA ASP A 52 -0.45 4.20 14.52
C ASP A 52 0.08 5.62 14.79
N GLU A 53 -0.63 6.36 15.65
CA GLU A 53 -0.28 7.74 16.04
C GLU A 53 1.03 7.83 16.83
N ILE A 54 1.43 6.76 17.52
CA ILE A 54 2.66 6.75 18.34
C ILE A 54 3.87 6.62 17.42
N LYS A 55 3.79 5.69 16.45
CA LYS A 55 4.86 5.48 15.47
C LYS A 55 4.81 6.44 14.30
N LYS A 56 3.69 7.13 14.10
CA LYS A 56 3.41 8.01 12.96
C LYS A 56 3.43 7.22 11.65
N GLU A 57 2.63 6.15 11.60
CA GLU A 57 2.58 5.21 10.48
C GLU A 57 1.13 4.93 10.07
N LEU A 58 0.88 4.79 8.76
CA LEU A 58 -0.30 4.12 8.22
C LEU A 58 0.11 2.70 7.82
N ILE A 59 -0.46 1.72 8.50
CA ILE A 59 -0.11 0.31 8.35
C ILE A 59 -1.21 -0.37 7.55
N PHE A 60 -0.83 -1.07 6.48
CA PHE A 60 -1.69 -1.98 5.72
C PHE A 60 -1.41 -3.42 6.12
N GLU A 61 -2.44 -4.24 6.31
CA GLU A 61 -2.23 -5.60 6.83
C GLU A 61 -3.20 -6.64 6.25
N ILE A 62 -2.88 -7.91 6.51
CA ILE A 62 -3.73 -9.08 6.24
C ILE A 62 -4.16 -9.69 7.58
N ASP A 63 -5.43 -9.53 7.93
CA ASP A 63 -6.06 -10.02 9.16
C ASP A 63 -6.61 -11.47 9.06
N GLY A 64 -6.45 -12.10 7.89
CA GLY A 64 -6.89 -13.48 7.62
C GLY A 64 -8.36 -13.61 7.22
N SER A 65 -9.13 -12.53 7.15
CA SER A 65 -10.48 -12.51 6.57
C SER A 65 -10.44 -12.44 5.03
N GLU A 66 -11.56 -12.80 4.41
CA GLU A 66 -11.75 -12.71 2.95
C GLU A 66 -12.17 -11.31 2.47
N THR A 67 -12.21 -10.31 3.38
CA THR A 67 -12.55 -8.94 3.01
C THR A 67 -11.43 -8.32 2.17
N LYS A 68 -11.77 -7.21 1.51
CA LYS A 68 -10.85 -6.44 0.69
C LYS A 68 -11.04 -4.99 1.06
N ILE A 69 -9.94 -4.27 1.29
CA ILE A 69 -10.01 -2.82 1.45
C ILE A 69 -9.97 -2.16 0.08
N THR A 70 -10.76 -1.11 -0.05
CA THR A 70 -10.82 -0.30 -1.26
C THR A 70 -10.23 1.09 -1.03
N ILE A 71 -9.89 1.77 -2.13
CA ILE A 71 -9.50 3.18 -2.07
C ILE A 71 -10.60 4.06 -1.46
N GLY A 72 -11.88 3.70 -1.64
CA GLY A 72 -13.00 4.41 -1.01
C GLY A 72 -13.04 4.29 0.51
N GLU A 73 -12.43 3.26 1.09
CA GLU A 73 -12.33 3.12 2.55
C GLU A 73 -11.11 3.85 3.11
N ILE A 74 -10.03 3.91 2.33
CA ILE A 74 -8.74 4.49 2.75
C ILE A 74 -8.71 6.00 2.52
N LEU A 75 -9.12 6.48 1.35
CA LEU A 75 -8.84 7.85 0.93
C LEU A 75 -9.65 8.91 1.70
N PRO A 76 -10.97 8.76 1.95
CA PRO A 76 -11.75 9.79 2.64
C PRO A 76 -11.21 10.19 4.03
N PRO A 77 -10.87 9.27 4.95
CA PRO A 77 -10.32 9.66 6.24
C PRO A 77 -8.95 10.36 6.11
N LEU A 78 -8.15 10.00 5.11
CA LEU A 78 -6.85 10.63 4.87
C LEU A 78 -6.98 12.05 4.31
N LEU A 79 -7.99 12.33 3.48
CA LEU A 79 -8.22 13.65 2.90
C LEU A 79 -8.69 14.71 3.93
N ILE A 80 -9.28 14.28 5.05
CA ILE A 80 -9.70 15.17 6.14
C ILE A 80 -8.67 15.24 7.28
N ALA A 81 -7.60 14.44 7.21
CA ALA A 81 -6.53 14.45 8.19
C ALA A 81 -5.74 15.77 8.12
N ASP A 82 -5.07 16.11 9.21
CA ASP A 82 -4.19 17.28 9.21
C ASP A 82 -2.88 16.99 8.45
N MET A 83 -2.15 18.07 8.16
CA MET A 83 -0.90 17.99 7.41
C MET A 83 0.18 17.17 8.14
N ASP A 84 0.13 17.13 9.47
CA ASP A 84 1.09 16.34 10.26
C ASP A 84 0.83 14.85 10.07
N THR A 85 -0.43 14.44 10.07
CA THR A 85 -0.85 13.05 9.81
C THR A 85 -0.52 12.63 8.38
N MET A 86 -0.69 13.51 7.38
CA MET A 86 -0.32 13.21 6.00
C MET A 86 1.18 12.92 5.81
N MET A 87 2.03 13.30 6.76
CA MET A 87 3.47 12.99 6.78
C MET A 87 3.79 11.66 7.47
N TYR A 88 2.80 10.86 7.85
CA TYR A 88 3.02 9.55 8.43
C TYR A 88 3.52 8.56 7.38
N ALA A 89 4.44 7.68 7.79
CA ALA A 89 5.06 6.72 6.90
C ALA A 89 4.10 5.59 6.53
N LEU A 90 4.20 5.09 5.30
CA LEU A 90 3.44 3.92 4.87
C LEU A 90 4.20 2.63 5.19
N LYS A 91 3.51 1.71 5.85
CA LYS A 91 4.04 0.41 6.26
C LYS A 91 3.10 -0.72 5.88
N MET A 92 3.65 -1.93 5.81
CA MET A 92 2.88 -3.11 5.43
C MET A 92 3.26 -4.35 6.23
N ASP A 93 2.23 -5.05 6.70
CA ASP A 93 2.29 -6.32 7.40
C ASP A 93 1.56 -7.40 6.58
N VAL A 94 2.29 -8.10 5.72
CA VAL A 94 1.69 -9.13 4.85
C VAL A 94 1.47 -10.44 5.60
N ASN A 95 2.45 -10.86 6.42
CA ASN A 95 2.34 -12.05 7.26
C ASN A 95 3.44 -12.03 8.34
N ALA A 96 3.55 -13.12 9.12
CA ALA A 96 4.57 -13.25 10.16
C ALA A 96 6.03 -13.17 9.68
N HIS A 97 6.31 -13.48 8.41
CA HIS A 97 7.64 -13.39 7.81
C HIS A 97 7.91 -12.00 7.18
N TYR A 98 6.86 -11.31 6.74
CA TYR A 98 6.94 -10.00 6.07
C TYR A 98 6.15 -8.97 6.87
N LYS A 99 6.79 -8.50 7.94
CA LYS A 99 6.25 -7.54 8.91
C LYS A 99 7.08 -6.27 8.90
N ASP A 100 6.42 -5.13 9.09
CA ASP A 100 7.00 -3.80 9.11
C ASP A 100 7.74 -3.44 7.81
N MET A 101 7.16 -3.88 6.69
CA MET A 101 7.76 -3.72 5.38
C MET A 101 7.57 -2.29 4.87
N GLU A 102 8.63 -1.71 4.31
CA GLU A 102 8.55 -0.40 3.65
C GLU A 102 7.88 -0.52 2.28
N ILE A 103 6.92 0.37 2.03
CA ILE A 103 6.35 0.55 0.69
C ILE A 103 7.35 1.34 -0.16
N VAL A 104 7.80 0.72 -1.25
CA VAL A 104 8.84 1.26 -2.15
C VAL A 104 8.27 1.90 -3.41
N GLY A 105 7.00 1.63 -3.74
CA GLY A 105 6.36 2.19 -4.92
C GLY A 105 4.87 1.88 -5.00
N PHE A 106 4.23 2.48 -5.99
CA PHE A 106 2.82 2.29 -6.29
C PHE A 106 2.66 1.80 -7.73
N GLY A 107 1.53 1.17 -8.01
CA GLY A 107 1.15 0.77 -9.34
C GLY A 107 -0.35 0.56 -9.44
N LYS A 108 -0.80 0.24 -10.64
CA LYS A 108 -2.20 -0.05 -10.89
C LYS A 108 -2.37 -1.12 -11.95
N ASN A 109 -3.50 -1.79 -11.89
CA ASN A 109 -4.01 -2.63 -12.96
C ASN A 109 -5.45 -2.17 -13.23
N ASP A 110 -5.65 -1.49 -14.36
CA ASP A 110 -6.95 -0.92 -14.73
C ASP A 110 -7.97 -2.02 -15.10
N GLU A 111 -7.52 -3.15 -15.66
CA GLU A 111 -8.40 -4.25 -16.08
C GLU A 111 -9.06 -4.95 -14.88
N GLU A 112 -8.28 -5.19 -13.83
CA GLU A 112 -8.73 -5.85 -12.60
C GLU A 112 -9.13 -4.87 -11.49
N LYS A 113 -9.03 -3.56 -11.74
CA LYS A 113 -9.22 -2.48 -10.76
C LYS A 113 -8.41 -2.68 -9.47
N ARG A 114 -7.12 -2.98 -9.60
CA ARG A 114 -6.19 -3.10 -8.47
C ARG A 114 -5.30 -1.89 -8.35
N TYR A 115 -5.16 -1.37 -7.14
CA TYR A 115 -4.17 -0.38 -6.78
C TYR A 115 -3.10 -1.07 -5.92
N ILE A 116 -1.87 -1.07 -6.39
CA ILE A 116 -0.83 -1.98 -5.93
C ILE A 116 0.20 -1.20 -5.11
N LEU A 117 0.40 -1.61 -3.87
CA LEU A 117 1.42 -1.09 -2.97
C LEU A 117 2.62 -2.05 -3.00
N PHE A 118 3.76 -1.63 -3.56
CA PHE A 118 4.91 -2.50 -3.73
C PHE A 118 5.79 -2.55 -2.49
N ILE A 119 6.16 -3.75 -2.05
CA ILE A 119 7.16 -4.01 -1.02
C ILE A 119 8.28 -4.91 -1.57
N LYS A 120 9.48 -4.78 -1.00
CA LYS A 120 10.62 -5.64 -1.33
C LYS A 120 10.73 -6.78 -0.31
N ILE A 121 10.78 -8.03 -0.79
CA ILE A 121 10.94 -9.26 -0.01
C ILE A 121 12.27 -9.96 -0.27
#